data_AF-A0A938PHX8-F1
#
_entry.id   AF-A0A938PHX8-F1
#
_cell.length_a   1.000
_cell.length_b   1.000
_cell.length_c   1.000
_cell.angle_alpha   90.00
_cell.angle_beta   90.00
_cell.angle_gamma   90.00
#
_symmetry.space_group_name_H-M   'P 1'
#
loop_
_entity.id
_entity.type
_entity.pdbx_description
1 polymer ?
#
loop_
_entity_poly.entity_id
_entity_poly.type
_entity_poly.pdbx_seq_one_letter_code
_entity_poly.pdbx_strand_id
1 'polypeptide(L)'
;MLRLFFISLLLVLPVRAEPLPATSPATDSRVIVQTSPLAGFQHYAGRALFPLLRVGDRLDLVREPDNPFDPRAVRVDWRGVQLGYAPRMDNVDLARLLDRGARLEARILHLEVSRDPWRRILFEVVSAEPVQ
;
A
#
# COMPACT_ATOMS: atom_id res chain seq x y z
N MET A 1 -59.11 50.96 -37.74
CA MET A 1 -57.74 50.45 -37.94
C MET A 1 -56.83 51.12 -36.93
N LEU A 2 -56.41 50.42 -35.86
CA LEU A 2 -55.32 50.87 -34.99
C LEU A 2 -54.57 49.66 -34.42
N ARG A 3 -53.25 49.65 -34.61
CA ARG A 3 -52.30 48.55 -34.42
C ARG A 3 -52.11 48.19 -32.94
N LEU A 4 -52.24 46.91 -32.58
CA LEU A 4 -51.74 46.37 -31.31
C LEU A 4 -50.22 46.11 -31.44
N PHE A 5 -49.44 46.74 -30.56
CA PHE A 5 -48.02 46.43 -30.33
C PHE A 5 -47.92 45.18 -29.44
N PHE A 6 -47.33 44.10 -29.95
CA PHE A 6 -46.88 42.97 -29.14
C PHE A 6 -45.46 43.27 -28.64
N ILE A 7 -45.30 43.61 -27.37
CA ILE A 7 -43.99 43.65 -26.71
C ILE A 7 -43.72 42.24 -26.20
N SER A 8 -42.82 41.52 -26.87
CA SER A 8 -42.29 40.24 -26.41
C SER A 8 -41.22 40.50 -25.35
N LEU A 9 -41.55 40.28 -24.07
CA LEU A 9 -40.60 40.32 -22.97
C LEU A 9 -39.93 38.95 -22.84
N LEU A 10 -38.69 38.81 -23.29
CA LEU A 10 -37.90 37.59 -23.11
C LEU A 10 -37.31 37.58 -21.69
N LEU A 11 -37.86 36.75 -20.81
CA LEU A 11 -37.36 36.55 -19.45
C LEU A 11 -36.05 35.72 -19.51
N VAL A 12 -34.91 36.35 -19.29
CA VAL A 12 -33.62 35.64 -19.12
C VAL A 12 -33.48 35.24 -17.67
N LEU A 13 -33.57 33.94 -17.37
CA LEU A 13 -33.28 33.40 -16.05
C LEU A 13 -31.75 33.36 -15.85
N PRO A 14 -31.21 33.77 -14.69
CA PRO A 14 -29.80 33.60 -14.41
C PRO A 14 -29.51 32.11 -14.17
N VAL A 15 -28.70 31.50 -15.04
CA VAL A 15 -28.10 30.19 -14.78
C VAL A 15 -27.23 30.33 -13.53
N ARG A 16 -27.64 29.69 -12.43
CA ARG A 16 -26.76 29.50 -11.28
C ARG A 16 -25.68 28.50 -11.67
N ALA A 17 -24.43 28.95 -11.68
CA ALA A 17 -23.29 28.07 -11.80
C ALA A 17 -23.16 27.26 -10.50
N GLU A 18 -23.51 25.97 -10.56
CA GLU A 18 -23.17 25.02 -9.50
C GLU A 18 -21.64 24.86 -9.47
N PRO A 19 -20.97 25.07 -8.32
CA PRO A 19 -19.54 24.84 -8.23
C PRO A 19 -19.26 23.34 -8.43
N LEU A 20 -18.41 23.02 -9.39
CA LEU A 20 -17.93 21.65 -9.60
C LEU A 20 -17.30 21.14 -8.29
N PRO A 21 -17.54 19.86 -7.91
CA PRO A 21 -16.85 19.29 -6.77
C PRO A 21 -15.36 19.32 -7.06
N ALA A 22 -14.62 20.13 -6.29
CA ALA A 22 -13.17 20.10 -6.31
C ALA A 22 -12.74 18.74 -5.77
N THR A 23 -12.46 17.78 -6.65
CA THR A 23 -11.66 16.62 -6.29
C THR A 23 -10.26 17.13 -6.01
N SER A 24 -9.99 17.49 -4.76
CA SER A 24 -8.61 17.63 -4.30
C SER A 24 -7.89 16.31 -4.56
N PRO A 25 -6.76 16.29 -5.28
CA PRO A 25 -5.92 15.10 -5.28
C PRO A 25 -5.47 14.92 -3.83
N ALA A 26 -5.99 13.89 -3.16
CA ALA A 26 -5.45 13.48 -1.88
C ALA A 26 -3.97 13.14 -2.13
N THR A 27 -3.06 14.01 -1.67
CA THR A 27 -1.65 13.68 -1.60
C THR A 27 -1.54 12.49 -0.66
N ASP A 28 -1.36 11.30 -1.21
CA ASP A 28 -1.21 10.05 -0.47
C ASP A 28 0.17 10.09 0.23
N SER A 29 0.26 10.85 1.32
CA SER A 29 1.46 11.03 2.15
C SER A 29 1.68 9.79 3.01
N ARG A 30 1.96 8.65 2.36
CA ARG A 30 2.32 7.42 3.05
C ARG A 30 3.69 7.58 3.68
N VAL A 31 3.77 7.37 4.99
CA VAL A 31 5.05 7.36 5.72
C VAL A 31 5.74 6.03 5.50
N ILE A 32 6.96 6.05 4.96
CA ILE A 32 7.82 4.88 4.95
C ILE A 32 8.26 4.62 6.40
N VAL A 33 7.88 3.45 6.91
CA VAL A 33 8.24 2.98 8.25
C VAL A 33 9.65 2.41 8.22
N GLN A 34 9.93 1.51 7.28
CA GLN A 34 11.26 0.91 7.09
C GLN A 34 11.40 0.24 5.72
N THR A 35 12.63 -0.11 5.38
CA THR A 35 12.98 -1.00 4.26
C THR A 35 13.74 -2.18 4.82
N SER A 36 13.42 -3.40 4.39
CA SER A 36 14.00 -4.63 4.95
C SER A 36 14.16 -5.72 3.89
N PRO A 37 15.23 -6.54 3.95
CA PRO A 37 15.36 -7.70 3.09
C PRO A 37 14.38 -8.80 3.50
N LEU A 38 13.97 -9.64 2.57
CA LEU A 38 13.14 -10.80 2.88
C LEU A 38 14.00 -11.98 3.39
N ALA A 39 13.77 -12.39 4.63
CA ALA A 39 14.41 -13.57 5.20
C ALA A 39 13.67 -14.86 4.83
N GLY A 40 14.43 -15.96 4.73
CA GLY A 40 13.87 -17.31 4.59
C GLY A 40 13.30 -17.65 3.21
N PHE A 41 13.43 -16.76 2.21
CA PHE A 41 12.85 -16.92 0.88
C PHE A 41 13.17 -18.27 0.18
N GLN A 42 14.33 -18.87 0.46
CA GLN A 42 14.70 -20.17 -0.12
C GLN A 42 13.98 -21.38 0.49
N HIS A 43 13.39 -21.26 1.68
CA HIS A 43 12.80 -22.38 2.42
C HIS A 43 11.31 -22.56 2.15
N TYR A 44 10.69 -21.62 1.44
CA TYR A 44 9.27 -21.59 1.12
C TYR A 44 9.05 -21.64 -0.40
N ALA A 45 7.82 -21.36 -0.84
CA ALA A 45 7.45 -21.28 -2.25
C ALA A 45 8.24 -20.22 -3.05
N GLY A 46 9.06 -19.40 -2.38
CA GLY A 46 9.79 -18.28 -2.96
C GLY A 46 10.55 -18.61 -4.25
N ARG A 47 11.28 -19.73 -4.30
CA ARG A 47 12.06 -20.07 -5.51
C ARG A 47 11.20 -20.33 -6.75
N ALA A 48 10.01 -20.90 -6.57
CA ALA A 48 9.07 -21.13 -7.67
C ALA A 48 8.30 -19.86 -8.05
N LEU A 49 8.05 -18.99 -7.06
CA LEU A 49 7.29 -17.74 -7.24
C LEU A 49 8.14 -16.57 -7.75
N PHE A 50 9.47 -16.59 -7.54
CA PHE A 50 10.37 -15.49 -7.90
C PHE A 50 10.17 -14.96 -9.33
N PRO A 51 10.00 -15.81 -10.38
CA PRO A 51 9.77 -15.32 -11.73
C PRO A 51 8.43 -14.58 -11.93
N LEU A 52 7.49 -14.73 -11.00
CA LEU A 52 6.17 -14.10 -11.04
C LEU A 52 6.12 -12.76 -10.30
N LEU A 53 7.07 -12.52 -9.40
CA LEU A 53 7.15 -11.31 -8.58
C LEU A 53 7.56 -10.11 -9.42
N ARG A 54 7.01 -8.94 -9.07
CA ARG A 54 7.37 -7.66 -9.69
C ARG A 54 7.64 -6.61 -8.63
N VAL A 55 8.55 -5.69 -8.93
CA VAL A 55 8.70 -4.46 -8.14
C VAL A 55 7.35 -3.73 -8.12
N GLY A 56 6.96 -3.25 -6.94
CA GLY A 56 5.66 -2.64 -6.67
C GLY A 56 4.56 -3.63 -6.24
N ASP A 57 4.79 -4.95 -6.33
CA ASP A 57 3.81 -5.92 -5.85
C ASP A 57 3.55 -5.73 -4.36
N ARG A 58 2.26 -5.71 -3.99
CA ARG A 58 1.82 -5.64 -2.60
C ARG A 58 2.12 -6.95 -1.87
N LEU A 59 2.61 -6.79 -0.65
CA LEU A 59 2.87 -7.85 0.30
C LEU A 59 2.00 -7.63 1.54
N ASP A 60 1.58 -8.73 2.15
CA ASP A 60 0.86 -8.72 3.42
C ASP A 60 1.80 -9.08 4.56
N LEU A 61 1.74 -8.33 5.66
CA LEU A 61 2.50 -8.57 6.87
C LEU A 61 1.60 -9.25 7.90
N VAL A 62 1.95 -10.46 8.32
CA VAL A 62 1.14 -11.29 9.23
C VAL A 62 1.90 -11.54 10.52
N ARG A 63 1.34 -11.13 11.67
CA ARG A 63 1.91 -11.44 12.98
C ARG A 63 1.72 -12.90 13.33
N GLU A 64 2.79 -13.51 13.86
CA GLU A 64 2.77 -14.86 14.44
C GLU A 64 3.34 -14.83 15.87
N PRO A 65 2.57 -14.32 16.87
CA PRO A 65 3.06 -14.21 18.25
C PRO A 65 3.37 -15.57 18.90
N ASP A 66 2.69 -16.63 18.46
CA ASP A 66 2.85 -18.00 18.96
C ASP A 66 3.90 -18.80 18.16
N ASN A 67 4.68 -18.15 17.30
CA ASN A 67 5.72 -18.83 16.53
C ASN A 67 6.79 -19.39 17.49
N PRO A 68 7.07 -20.72 17.45
CA PRO A 68 7.91 -21.38 18.44
C PRO A 68 9.38 -20.97 18.36
N PHE A 69 9.82 -20.39 17.23
CA PHE A 69 11.20 -19.98 17.01
C PHE A 69 11.46 -18.51 17.34
N ASP A 70 10.44 -17.65 17.19
CA ASP A 70 10.53 -16.22 17.45
C ASP A 70 9.13 -15.61 17.67
N PRO A 71 8.77 -15.20 18.90
CA PRO A 71 7.46 -14.59 19.18
C PRO A 71 7.27 -13.21 18.51
N ARG A 72 8.33 -12.63 17.95
CA ARG A 72 8.28 -11.39 17.16
C ARG A 72 8.16 -11.64 15.67
N ALA A 73 7.95 -12.90 15.25
CA ALA A 73 7.85 -13.25 13.86
C ALA A 73 6.74 -12.45 13.15
N VAL A 74 7.14 -11.87 12.02
CA VAL A 74 6.25 -11.22 11.04
C VAL A 74 6.44 -11.96 9.73
N ARG A 75 5.46 -12.78 9.37
CA ARG A 75 5.41 -13.50 8.10
C ARG A 75 5.06 -12.53 6.98
N VAL A 76 5.68 -12.73 5.82
CA VAL A 76 5.48 -11.90 4.63
C VAL A 76 4.88 -12.76 3.54
N ASP A 77 3.69 -12.37 3.08
CA ASP A 77 2.90 -13.08 2.08
C ASP A 77 2.77 -12.28 0.79
N TRP A 78 2.68 -12.98 -0.33
CA TRP A 78 2.26 -12.43 -1.61
C TRP A 78 1.06 -13.22 -2.11
N ARG A 79 -0.08 -12.51 -2.29
CA ARG A 79 -1.34 -13.10 -2.74
C ARG A 79 -1.77 -14.31 -1.90
N GLY A 80 -1.60 -14.21 -0.58
CA GLY A 80 -1.92 -15.27 0.37
C GLY A 80 -0.92 -16.44 0.42
N VAL A 81 0.19 -16.37 -0.34
CA VAL A 81 1.25 -17.39 -0.29
C VAL A 81 2.47 -16.85 0.46
N GLN A 82 2.94 -17.61 1.44
CA GLN A 82 4.12 -17.27 2.22
C GLN A 82 5.37 -17.18 1.34
N LEU A 83 5.98 -16.00 1.32
CA LEU A 83 7.29 -15.79 0.71
C LEU A 83 8.42 -15.95 1.72
N GLY A 84 8.21 -15.53 2.98
CA GLY A 84 9.25 -15.55 3.99
C GLY A 84 8.86 -14.79 5.25
N TYR A 85 9.86 -14.15 5.88
CA TYR A 85 9.69 -13.38 7.11
C TYR A 85 10.47 -12.07 7.06
N ALA A 86 10.08 -11.11 7.90
CA ALA A 86 10.96 -10.03 8.29
C ALA A 86 12.17 -10.59 9.06
N PRO A 87 13.40 -10.08 8.84
CA PRO A 87 14.59 -10.46 9.58
C PRO A 87 14.44 -10.21 11.08
N ARG A 88 15.06 -11.04 11.91
CA ARG A 88 15.03 -10.89 13.38
C ARG A 88 15.52 -9.52 13.88
N MET A 89 16.46 -8.91 13.15
CA MET A 89 16.97 -7.58 13.50
C MET A 89 15.95 -6.47 13.25
N ASP A 90 15.03 -6.68 12.29
CA ASP A 90 14.11 -5.66 11.81
C ASP A 90 12.66 -5.93 12.25
N ASN A 91 12.38 -7.11 12.81
CA ASN A 91 11.01 -7.53 13.15
C ASN A 91 10.48 -6.89 14.44
N VAL A 92 11.34 -6.32 15.30
CA VAL A 92 10.93 -5.82 16.62
C VAL A 92 9.92 -4.68 16.49
N ASP A 93 10.21 -3.70 15.63
CA ASP A 93 9.34 -2.54 15.46
C ASP A 93 8.09 -2.88 14.66
N LEU A 94 8.22 -3.70 13.61
CA LEU A 94 7.07 -4.24 12.88
C LEU A 94 6.13 -5.02 13.80
N ALA A 95 6.68 -5.88 14.65
CA ALA A 95 5.91 -6.69 15.57
C ALA A 95 5.10 -5.81 16.53
N ARG A 96 5.76 -4.81 17.14
CA ARG A 96 5.12 -3.87 18.06
C ARG A 96 4.04 -3.03 17.38
N LEU A 97 4.27 -2.56 16.16
CA LEU A 97 3.30 -1.77 15.40
C LEU A 97 2.06 -2.59 15.11
N LEU A 98 2.24 -3.81 14.60
CA LEU A 98 1.12 -4.71 14.29
C LEU A 98 0.36 -5.14 15.55
N ASP A 99 1.04 -5.38 16.68
CA ASP A 99 0.39 -5.69 17.97
C ASP A 99 -0.51 -4.55 18.47
N ARG A 100 -0.14 -3.31 18.15
CA ARG A 100 -0.93 -2.11 18.47
C ARG A 100 -2.06 -1.85 17.48
N GLY A 101 -2.23 -2.73 16.49
CA GLY A 101 -3.25 -2.60 15.45
C GLY A 101 -2.88 -1.59 14.36
N ALA A 102 -1.60 -1.22 14.22
CA ALA A 102 -1.17 -0.36 13.12
C ALA A 102 -1.46 -1.04 11.78
N ARG A 103 -2.04 -0.27 10.85
CA ARG A 103 -2.25 -0.73 9.48
C ARG A 103 -0.99 -0.48 8.67
N LEU A 104 -0.26 -1.54 8.40
CA LEU A 104 0.95 -1.50 7.58
C LEU A 104 0.65 -2.10 6.21
N GLU A 105 1.18 -1.47 5.17
CA GLU A 105 1.28 -2.06 3.83
C GLU A 105 2.75 -2.33 3.53
N ALA A 106 3.04 -3.40 2.79
CA ALA A 106 4.37 -3.66 2.29
C ALA A 106 4.37 -3.79 0.76
N ARG A 107 5.47 -3.41 0.12
CA ARG A 107 5.65 -3.52 -1.33
C ARG A 107 7.06 -3.94 -1.68
N ILE A 108 7.21 -4.73 -2.74
CA ILE A 108 8.53 -5.10 -3.26
C ILE A 108 9.20 -3.85 -3.83
N LEU A 109 10.34 -3.47 -3.26
CA LEU A 109 11.14 -2.33 -3.71
C LEU A 109 12.25 -2.75 -4.68
N HIS A 110 12.81 -3.95 -4.50
CA HIS A 110 13.85 -4.47 -5.37
C HIS A 110 13.78 -6.00 -5.53
N LEU A 111 14.13 -6.48 -6.72
CA LEU A 111 14.30 -7.89 -7.05
C LEU A 111 15.68 -8.09 -7.69
N GLU A 112 16.50 -8.99 -7.14
CA GLU A 112 17.83 -9.31 -7.65
C GLU A 112 18.00 -10.83 -7.82
N VAL A 113 18.48 -11.27 -8.99
CA VAL A 113 18.93 -12.66 -9.14
C VAL A 113 20.33 -12.76 -8.52
N SER A 114 20.38 -13.12 -7.23
CA SER A 114 21.64 -13.24 -6.49
C SER A 114 21.84 -14.62 -5.87
N ARG A 115 23.12 -15.01 -5.74
CA ARG A 115 23.51 -16.18 -4.92
C ARG A 115 23.31 -15.90 -3.44
N ASP A 116 23.43 -14.64 -3.04
CA ASP A 116 23.09 -14.19 -1.70
C ASP A 116 21.56 -14.07 -1.56
N PRO A 117 20.91 -14.88 -0.72
CA PRO A 117 19.46 -14.84 -0.57
C PRO A 117 18.93 -13.51 -0.04
N TRP A 118 19.72 -12.81 0.77
CA TRP A 118 19.30 -11.57 1.44
C TRP A 118 19.17 -10.40 0.48
N ARG A 119 19.80 -10.50 -0.70
CA ARG A 119 19.72 -9.48 -1.75
C ARG A 119 18.56 -9.69 -2.72
N ARG A 120 17.91 -10.85 -2.68
CA ARG A 120 16.95 -11.23 -3.72
C ARG A 120 15.69 -10.40 -3.70
N ILE A 121 15.19 -10.07 -2.52
CA ILE A 121 13.96 -9.32 -2.34
C ILE A 121 14.18 -8.29 -1.25
N LEU A 122 14.00 -7.03 -1.61
CA LEU A 122 13.91 -5.92 -0.68
C LEU A 122 12.47 -5.42 -0.71
N PHE A 123 11.87 -5.22 0.46
CA PHE A 123 10.54 -4.64 0.56
C PHE A 123 10.55 -3.41 1.45
N GLU A 124 9.70 -2.46 1.12
CA GLU A 124 9.38 -1.32 1.98
C GLU A 124 8.12 -1.61 2.76
N VAL A 125 8.03 -1.04 3.96
CA VAL A 125 6.83 -1.02 4.80
C VAL A 125 6.39 0.43 4.94
N VAL A 126 5.13 0.69 4.67
CA VAL A 126 4.52 2.01 4.75
C VAL A 126 3.31 1.99 5.68
N SER A 127 3.08 3.09 6.39
CA SER A 127 1.82 3.32 7.09
C SER A 127 0.70 3.43 6.07
N ALA A 128 -0.39 2.68 6.28
CA ALA A 128 -1.59 2.79 5.47
C ALA A 128 -2.41 4.05 5.76
N GLU A 129 -2.14 4.74 6.88
CA GLU A 129 -2.78 6.02 7.19
C GLU A 129 -1.91 7.18 6.72
N PRO A 130 -2.48 8.15 5.97
CA PRO A 130 -1.79 9.37 5.59
C PRO A 130 -1.51 10.23 6.83
N VAL A 131 -0.38 10.93 6.82
CA VAL A 131 -0.09 11.93 7.85
C VAL A 131 -1.12 13.04 7.72
N GLN A 132 -1.97 13.20 8.74
CA GLN A 132 -2.86 14.36 8.90
C GLN A 132 -2.06 15.56 9.39
#